data_AF-A0A8J3Q663-F1
#
_entry.id   AF-A0A8J3Q663-F1
#
_cell.length_a   1.000
_cell.length_b   1.000
_cell.length_c   1.000
_cell.angle_alpha   90.00
_cell.angle_beta   90.00
_cell.angle_gamma   90.00
#
_symmetry.space_group_name_H-M   'P 1'
#
loop_
_entity.id
_entity.type
_entity.pdbx_description
1 polymer ?
#
loop_
_entity_poly.entity_id
_entity_poly.type
_entity_poly.pdbx_seq_one_letter_code
_entity_poly.pdbx_strand_id
1 'polypeptide(L)'
;MFEALGLSRTEEQVYLRLLRHGPASLATLAAATALTRRNLKGAIERLNALGLVSSLRQERLMAVPLEIGVDHLIQQRRHDLEVIRHSALRLGLELQAASDTATSGQITVLTSPHEVSLALPQLCQVAEQELRILVRSPADGYPIPEAAQGVSRKVALDLSLAELSVKGDAEVRLARDLPTNLAIADREMALLPLEQNALIVRRGNLFDALEALFEAVWARGTPLAQEPNDTIDMQDRELLSLLVAGLTDDAAGARLNMSRRTVARRVQRLMMVTGAHSRLQLGWWARERDWLS
;
A
#
# COMPACT_ATOMS: atom_id res chain seq x y z
N MET A 1 17.38 21.94 4.09
CA MET A 1 16.70 20.63 4.29
C MET A 1 15.19 20.81 4.17
N PHE A 2 14.57 21.61 5.04
CA PHE A 2 13.11 21.78 5.07
C PHE A 2 12.52 22.44 3.81
N GLU A 3 13.31 23.22 3.06
CA GLU A 3 12.89 23.76 1.76
C GLU A 3 12.51 22.66 0.75
N ALA A 4 13.24 21.53 0.74
CA ALA A 4 12.90 20.37 -0.09
C ALA A 4 11.62 19.65 0.38
N LEU A 5 11.24 19.85 1.64
CA LEU A 5 10.02 19.34 2.26
C LEU A 5 8.86 20.37 2.22
N GLY A 6 9.06 21.50 1.55
CA GLY A 6 8.01 22.50 1.31
C GLY A 6 7.82 23.53 2.42
N LEU A 7 8.77 23.68 3.35
CA LEU A 7 8.73 24.77 4.34
C LEU A 7 9.45 26.02 3.81
N SER A 8 8.86 27.17 4.08
CA SER A 8 9.53 28.46 3.88
C SER A 8 10.60 28.72 4.96
N ARG A 9 11.55 29.61 4.67
CA ARG A 9 12.57 30.04 5.66
C ARG A 9 11.94 30.59 6.95
N THR A 10 10.80 31.28 6.84
CA THR A 10 10.07 31.82 7.98
C THR A 10 9.44 30.71 8.84
N GLU A 11 8.89 29.66 8.22
CA GLU A 11 8.34 28.50 8.92
C GLU A 11 9.44 27.70 9.62
N GLU A 12 10.55 27.45 8.92
CA GLU A 12 11.73 26.77 9.47
C GLU A 12 12.26 27.48 10.72
N GLN A 13 12.38 28.82 10.66
CA GLN A 13 12.86 29.61 11.79
C GLN A 13 11.95 29.49 13.03
N VAL A 14 10.63 29.51 12.83
CA VAL A 14 9.64 29.37 13.93
C VAL A 14 9.67 27.96 14.50
N TYR A 15 9.72 26.94 13.64
CA TYR A 15 9.74 25.53 14.04
C TYR A 15 11.02 25.18 14.83
N LEU A 16 12.20 25.56 14.34
CA LEU A 16 13.47 25.34 15.04
C LEU A 16 13.55 26.11 16.37
N ARG A 17 12.93 27.30 16.45
CA ARG A 17 12.85 28.06 17.71
C ARG A 17 12.04 27.31 18.76
N LEU A 18 10.91 26.71 18.38
CA LEU A 18 10.08 25.89 19.26
C LEU A 18 10.79 24.60 19.69
N LEU A 19 11.50 23.94 18.78
CA LEU A 19 12.28 22.74 19.11
C LEU A 19 13.41 23.02 20.12
N ARG A 20 14.13 24.13 19.94
CA ARG A 20 15.31 24.46 20.78
C ARG A 20 14.96 24.98 22.17
N HIS A 21 13.82 25.66 22.32
CA HIS A 21 13.49 26.40 23.55
C HIS A 21 12.17 25.97 24.19
N GLY A 22 11.52 24.95 23.62
CA GLY A 22 10.28 24.38 24.11
C GLY A 22 9.04 25.26 23.85
N PRO A 23 7.91 24.93 24.51
CA PRO A 23 6.64 25.56 24.21
C PRO A 23 6.61 27.07 24.46
N ALA A 24 6.08 27.85 23.52
CA ALA A 24 6.11 29.32 23.57
C ALA A 24 4.76 29.95 23.20
N SER A 25 4.50 31.14 23.76
CA SER A 25 3.34 31.96 23.35
C SER A 25 3.64 32.73 22.06
N LEU A 26 2.59 33.18 21.38
CA LEU A 26 2.72 34.06 20.20
C LEU A 26 3.54 35.32 20.47
N ALA A 27 3.37 35.94 21.64
CA ALA A 27 4.12 37.13 22.03
C ALA A 27 5.63 36.83 22.17
N THR A 28 5.96 35.69 22.79
CA THR A 28 7.35 35.24 22.97
C THR A 28 8.00 34.90 21.63
N LEU A 29 7.27 34.26 20.71
CA LEU A 29 7.77 33.94 19.37
C LEU A 29 8.00 35.20 18.52
N ALA A 30 7.10 36.19 18.59
CA ALA A 30 7.26 37.45 17.88
C ALA A 30 8.52 38.21 18.34
N ALA A 31 8.76 38.28 19.65
CA ALA A 31 9.95 38.92 20.21
C ALA A 31 11.25 38.19 19.82
N ALA A 32 11.23 36.86 19.74
CA ALA A 32 12.43 36.05 19.49
C ALA A 32 12.78 35.87 18.00
N THR A 33 11.82 36.01 17.08
CA THR A 33 12.02 35.76 15.64
C THR A 33 12.14 37.04 14.81
N ALA A 34 11.86 38.20 15.41
CA ALA A 34 11.78 39.50 14.73
C ALA A 34 10.80 39.54 13.53
N LEU A 35 9.85 38.59 13.48
CA LEU A 35 8.82 38.53 12.44
C LEU A 35 7.66 39.47 12.75
N THR A 36 7.05 40.02 11.69
CA THR A 36 5.79 40.78 11.84
C THR A 36 4.67 39.86 12.32
N ARG A 37 3.69 40.40 13.05
CA ARG A 37 2.54 39.64 13.56
C ARG A 37 1.82 38.86 12.44
N ARG A 38 1.70 39.44 11.24
CA ARG A 38 1.06 38.80 10.09
C ARG A 38 1.85 37.59 9.60
N ASN A 39 3.16 37.73 9.42
CA ASN A 39 4.02 36.64 8.94
C ASN A 39 4.12 35.50 9.96
N LEU A 40 4.22 35.84 11.25
CA LEU A 40 4.24 34.85 12.32
C LEU A 40 2.94 34.04 12.37
N LYS A 41 1.78 34.71 12.26
CA LYS A 41 0.48 34.03 12.26
C LYS A 41 0.33 33.10 11.06
N GLY A 42 0.69 33.56 9.86
CA GLY A 42 0.67 32.72 8.65
C GLY A 42 1.63 31.54 8.73
N ALA A 43 2.84 31.72 9.27
CA ALA A 43 3.79 30.63 9.47
C ALA A 43 3.24 29.58 10.45
N ILE A 44 2.58 30.00 11.54
CA ILE A 44 2.00 29.08 12.52
C ILE A 44 0.78 28.35 11.95
N GLU A 45 -0.10 29.04 11.23
CA GLU A 45 -1.23 28.41 10.52
C GLU A 45 -0.73 27.35 9.54
N ARG A 46 0.35 27.65 8.80
CA ARG A 46 0.95 26.68 7.87
C ARG A 46 1.61 25.51 8.58
N LEU A 47 2.41 25.76 9.62
CA LEU A 47 3.03 24.71 10.43
C LEU A 47 2.00 23.81 11.11
N ASN A 48 0.87 24.37 11.57
CA ASN A 48 -0.24 23.60 12.14
C ASN A 48 -0.96 22.76 11.07
N ALA A 49 -1.18 23.30 9.87
CA ALA A 49 -1.74 22.56 8.74
C ALA A 49 -0.82 21.42 8.25
N LEU A 50 0.49 21.56 8.43
CA LEU A 50 1.50 20.53 8.16
C LEU A 50 1.71 19.58 9.36
N GLY A 51 0.94 19.71 10.44
CA GLY A 51 1.05 18.85 11.62
C GLY A 51 2.34 19.01 12.43
N LEU A 52 3.13 20.07 12.20
CA LEU A 52 4.44 20.28 12.84
C LEU A 52 4.36 21.03 14.17
N VAL A 53 3.24 21.69 14.45
CA VAL A 53 3.01 22.43 15.68
C VAL A 53 1.63 22.07 16.21
N SER A 54 1.52 21.92 17.53
CA SER A 54 0.26 21.72 18.24
C SER A 54 0.04 22.83 19.27
N SER A 55 -1.23 23.12 19.57
CA SER A 55 -1.60 24.06 20.63
C SER A 55 -1.82 23.32 21.95
N LEU A 56 -1.09 23.71 22.99
CA LEU A 56 -1.28 23.26 24.37
C LEU A 56 -2.32 24.12 25.10
N ARG A 57 -2.67 23.69 26.32
CA ARG A 57 -3.46 24.51 27.27
C ARG A 57 -2.74 25.85 27.51
N GLN A 58 -3.51 26.94 27.60
CA GLN A 58 -3.03 28.34 27.73
C GLN A 58 -2.39 28.96 26.47
N GLU A 59 -2.82 28.58 25.25
CA GLU A 59 -2.36 29.19 23.99
C GLU A 59 -0.84 29.10 23.74
N ARG A 60 -0.18 28.09 24.32
CA ARG A 60 1.24 27.83 24.08
C ARG A 60 1.38 26.85 22.94
N LEU A 61 2.24 27.18 21.99
CA LEU A 61 2.53 26.34 20.83
C LEU A 61 3.69 25.41 21.16
N MET A 62 3.60 24.15 20.76
CA MET A 62 4.64 23.15 20.90
C MET A 62 4.98 22.54 19.54
N ALA A 63 6.27 22.49 19.22
CA ALA A 63 6.74 21.78 18.05
C ALA A 63 6.65 20.27 18.27
N VAL A 64 6.19 19.56 17.24
CA VAL A 64 6.36 18.11 17.12
C VAL A 64 7.86 17.82 16.99
N PRO A 65 8.40 16.79 17.67
CA PRO A 65 9.81 16.40 17.56
C PRO A 65 10.28 16.25 16.11
N LEU A 66 11.55 16.55 15.86
CA LEU A 66 12.10 16.67 14.50
C LEU A 66 11.93 15.39 13.68
N GLU A 67 12.20 14.24 14.31
CA GLU A 67 12.14 12.93 13.67
C GLU A 67 10.71 12.64 13.18
N ILE A 68 9.73 12.87 14.05
CA ILE A 68 8.31 12.66 13.76
C ILE A 68 7.82 13.66 12.71
N GLY A 69 8.22 14.93 12.84
CA GLY A 69 7.81 16.00 11.92
C GLY A 69 8.35 15.79 10.50
N VAL A 70 9.62 15.40 10.37
CA VAL A 70 10.25 15.12 9.06
C VAL A 70 9.62 13.89 8.41
N ASP A 71 9.43 12.80 9.15
CA ASP A 71 8.78 11.60 8.61
C ASP A 71 7.35 11.89 8.13
N HIS A 72 6.58 12.66 8.89
CA HIS A 72 5.23 13.08 8.49
C HIS A 72 5.25 13.88 7.17
N LEU A 73 6.15 14.86 7.04
CA LEU A 73 6.29 15.65 5.80
C LEU A 73 6.69 14.80 4.60
N ILE A 74 7.60 13.83 4.79
CA ILE A 74 8.02 12.91 3.73
C ILE A 74 6.83 12.07 3.26
N GLN A 75 6.05 11.52 4.19
CA GLN A 75 4.87 10.71 3.87
C GLN A 75 3.80 11.54 3.17
N GLN A 76 3.53 12.75 3.66
CA GLN A 76 2.58 13.66 3.01
C GLN A 76 3.03 14.00 1.59
N ARG A 77 4.33 14.25 1.37
CA ARG A 77 4.85 14.55 0.03
C ARG A 77 4.77 13.36 -0.92
N ARG A 78 5.02 12.15 -0.43
CA ARG A 78 4.81 10.92 -1.21
C ARG A 78 3.36 10.76 -1.61
N HIS A 79 2.44 10.94 -0.66
CA HIS A 79 1.00 10.89 -0.93
C HIS A 79 0.57 11.91 -1.98
N ASP A 80 1.00 13.17 -1.85
CA ASP A 80 0.69 14.22 -2.83
C ASP A 80 1.16 13.84 -4.25
N LEU A 81 2.38 13.30 -4.37
CA LEU A 81 2.93 12.86 -5.65
C LEU A 81 2.18 11.65 -6.21
N GLU A 82 1.73 10.73 -5.36
CA GLU A 82 0.90 9.60 -5.77
C GLU A 82 -0.46 10.06 -6.29
N VAL A 83 -1.10 11.01 -5.62
CA VAL A 83 -2.37 11.61 -6.07
C VAL A 83 -2.20 12.32 -7.42
N ILE A 84 -1.12 13.09 -7.59
CA ILE A 84 -0.81 13.75 -8.87
C ILE A 84 -0.61 12.71 -9.97
N ARG A 85 0.14 11.64 -9.68
CA ARG A 85 0.40 10.56 -10.64
C ARG A 85 -0.89 9.85 -11.05
N HIS A 86 -1.76 9.53 -10.09
CA HIS A 86 -3.08 8.94 -10.35
C HIS A 86 -3.92 9.84 -11.26
N SER A 87 -3.99 11.12 -10.92
CA SER A 87 -4.72 12.13 -11.71
C SER A 87 -4.18 12.26 -13.13
N ALA A 88 -2.86 12.25 -13.30
CA ALA A 88 -2.20 12.33 -14.59
C ALA A 88 -2.46 11.09 -15.45
N LEU A 89 -2.41 9.89 -14.86
CA LEU A 89 -2.75 8.65 -15.55
C LEU A 89 -4.22 8.66 -16.01
N ARG A 90 -5.14 9.06 -15.12
CA ARG A 90 -6.56 9.17 -15.47
C ARG A 90 -6.80 10.15 -16.62
N LEU A 91 -6.19 11.33 -16.56
CA LEU A 91 -6.29 12.33 -17.63
C LEU A 91 -5.67 11.83 -18.95
N GLY A 92 -4.52 11.14 -18.89
CA GLY A 92 -3.88 10.56 -20.07
C GLY A 92 -4.79 9.54 -20.76
N LEU A 93 -5.44 8.70 -19.96
CA LEU A 93 -6.45 7.76 -20.44
C LEU A 93 -7.67 8.52 -21.03
N GLU A 94 -8.17 9.57 -20.39
CA GLU A 94 -9.28 10.38 -20.93
C GLU A 94 -8.94 11.04 -22.29
N LEU A 95 -7.73 11.59 -22.42
CA LEU A 95 -7.27 12.28 -23.64
C LEU A 95 -7.01 11.31 -24.81
N GLN A 96 -6.51 10.11 -24.53
CA GLN A 96 -6.44 9.04 -25.53
C GLN A 96 -7.84 8.70 -26.07
N ALA A 97 -8.82 8.58 -25.18
CA ALA A 97 -10.21 8.32 -25.58
C ALA A 97 -10.82 9.46 -26.43
N ALA A 98 -10.47 10.72 -26.13
CA ALA A 98 -10.94 11.86 -26.92
C ALA A 98 -10.30 11.92 -28.32
N SER A 99 -9.04 11.51 -28.45
CA SER A 99 -8.30 11.52 -29.72
C SER A 99 -8.76 10.42 -30.69
N ASP A 100 -9.28 9.31 -30.17
CA ASP A 100 -9.81 8.16 -30.96
C ASP A 100 -11.25 8.36 -31.48
N THR A 101 -11.81 9.57 -31.38
CA THR A 101 -13.19 9.87 -31.85
C THR A 101 -13.39 9.75 -33.38
N ALA A 102 -12.34 9.47 -34.16
CA ALA A 102 -12.46 9.09 -35.58
C ALA A 102 -12.77 7.59 -35.80
N THR A 103 -12.57 6.72 -34.80
CA THR A 103 -12.91 5.28 -34.91
C THR A 103 -13.18 4.69 -33.52
N SER A 104 -14.45 4.64 -33.10
CA SER A 104 -14.98 3.84 -31.98
C SER A 104 -13.98 3.48 -30.85
N GLY A 105 -13.48 4.50 -30.12
CA GLY A 105 -12.41 4.45 -29.10
C GLY A 105 -12.69 3.67 -27.80
N GLN A 106 -13.37 2.51 -27.91
CA GLN A 106 -13.63 1.58 -26.81
C GLN A 106 -12.51 0.55 -26.63
N ILE A 107 -11.64 0.36 -27.64
CA ILE A 107 -10.56 -0.63 -27.61
C ILE A 107 -9.26 0.04 -28.05
N THR A 108 -8.25 0.00 -27.19
CA THR A 108 -6.89 0.46 -27.48
C THR A 108 -5.95 -0.75 -27.49
N VAL A 109 -5.20 -0.91 -28.58
CA VAL A 109 -4.21 -1.99 -28.71
C VAL A 109 -2.83 -1.46 -28.32
N LEU A 110 -2.25 -2.02 -27.27
CA LEU A 110 -0.87 -1.78 -26.87
C LEU A 110 0.03 -2.77 -27.60
N THR A 111 0.98 -2.26 -28.36
CA THR A 111 1.88 -3.09 -29.20
C THR A 111 3.34 -2.99 -28.78
N SER A 112 3.70 -1.97 -28.00
CA SER A 112 5.05 -1.82 -27.48
C SER A 112 5.23 -2.67 -26.22
N PRO A 113 6.32 -3.46 -26.09
CA PRO A 113 6.64 -4.17 -24.86
C PRO A 113 6.67 -3.26 -23.61
N HIS A 114 7.08 -2.00 -23.78
CA HIS A 114 7.08 -1.02 -22.69
C HIS A 114 5.66 -0.65 -22.25
N GLU A 115 4.75 -0.39 -23.20
CA GLU A 115 3.34 -0.09 -22.91
C GLU A 115 2.65 -1.30 -22.25
N VAL A 116 2.87 -2.50 -22.78
CA VAL A 116 2.32 -3.75 -22.23
C VAL A 116 2.78 -3.96 -20.78
N SER A 117 4.07 -3.76 -20.50
CA SER A 117 4.61 -3.94 -19.14
C SER A 117 4.07 -2.93 -18.11
N LEU A 118 3.67 -1.73 -18.56
CA LEU A 118 3.11 -0.68 -17.69
C LEU A 118 1.60 -0.74 -17.55
N ALA A 119 0.90 -1.44 -18.45
CA ALA A 119 -0.55 -1.43 -18.54
C ALA A 119 -1.23 -1.90 -17.25
N LEU A 120 -0.81 -3.05 -16.69
CA LEU A 120 -1.40 -3.59 -15.45
C LEU A 120 -1.11 -2.70 -14.23
N PRO A 121 0.15 -2.27 -13.96
CA PRO A 121 0.43 -1.32 -12.89
C PRO A 121 -0.36 -0.02 -13.00
N GLN A 122 -0.57 0.50 -14.21
CA GLN A 122 -1.38 1.71 -14.44
C GLN A 122 -2.86 1.46 -14.17
N LEU A 123 -3.40 0.33 -14.65
CA LEU A 123 -4.79 -0.07 -14.38
C LEU A 123 -5.07 -0.18 -12.88
N CYS A 124 -4.19 -0.86 -12.14
CA CYS A 124 -4.34 -1.01 -10.69
C CYS A 124 -4.22 0.31 -9.93
N GLN A 125 -3.48 1.28 -10.47
CA GLN A 125 -3.40 2.61 -9.87
C GLN A 125 -4.69 3.38 -10.07
N VAL A 126 -5.29 3.33 -11.27
CA VAL A 126 -6.50 4.13 -11.55
C VAL A 126 -7.77 3.58 -10.90
N ALA A 127 -7.77 2.33 -10.42
CA ALA A 127 -8.91 1.73 -9.72
C ALA A 127 -9.24 2.48 -8.42
N GLU A 128 -10.48 2.93 -8.27
CA GLU A 128 -10.94 3.71 -7.10
C GLU A 128 -11.79 2.88 -6.13
N GLN A 129 -12.56 1.90 -6.62
CA GLN A 129 -13.53 1.15 -5.82
C GLN A 129 -13.25 -0.34 -5.80
N GLU A 130 -12.96 -0.93 -6.97
CA GLU A 130 -12.76 -2.37 -7.09
C GLU A 130 -11.75 -2.76 -8.15
N LEU A 131 -11.08 -3.88 -7.90
CA LEU A 131 -10.15 -4.50 -8.82
C LEU A 131 -10.44 -5.99 -8.89
N ARG A 132 -10.76 -6.47 -10.10
CA ARG A 132 -11.14 -7.85 -10.37
C ARG A 132 -10.15 -8.46 -11.34
N ILE A 133 -9.47 -9.55 -10.95
CA ILE A 133 -8.36 -10.13 -11.70
C ILE A 133 -8.55 -11.63 -11.91
N LEU A 134 -8.37 -12.10 -13.14
CA LEU A 134 -8.14 -13.50 -13.50
C LEU A 134 -6.65 -13.70 -13.78
N VAL A 135 -6.03 -14.69 -13.14
CA VAL A 135 -4.63 -15.06 -13.38
C VAL A 135 -4.58 -16.53 -13.81
N ARG A 136 -4.52 -16.74 -15.12
CA ARG A 136 -4.22 -18.02 -15.76
C ARG A 136 -2.74 -18.38 -15.67
N SER A 137 -1.86 -17.41 -15.93
CA SER A 137 -0.40 -17.63 -15.94
C SER A 137 0.35 -16.33 -15.58
N PRO A 138 1.27 -16.34 -14.60
CA PRO A 138 2.05 -15.15 -14.24
C PRO A 138 3.15 -14.82 -15.27
N ALA A 139 3.50 -15.78 -16.16
CA ALA A 139 4.56 -15.60 -17.17
C ALA A 139 4.21 -14.53 -18.22
N ASP A 140 2.92 -14.19 -18.38
CA ASP A 140 2.45 -13.16 -19.31
C ASP A 140 2.56 -11.73 -18.73
N GLY A 141 3.48 -11.50 -17.80
CA GLY A 141 3.72 -10.18 -17.22
C GLY A 141 2.64 -9.71 -16.23
N TYR A 142 2.00 -10.65 -15.51
CA TYR A 142 0.88 -10.37 -14.60
C TYR A 142 1.20 -10.55 -13.11
N PRO A 143 2.17 -9.81 -12.53
CA PRO A 143 2.30 -9.77 -11.08
C PRO A 143 1.07 -9.06 -10.52
N ILE A 144 0.32 -9.70 -9.64
CA ILE A 144 -0.85 -9.09 -8.97
C ILE A 144 -0.33 -7.93 -8.11
N PRO A 145 -0.58 -6.65 -8.47
CA PRO A 145 -0.05 -5.54 -7.69
C PRO A 145 -0.80 -5.42 -6.37
N GLU A 146 -0.13 -4.86 -5.36
CA GLU A 146 -0.84 -4.37 -4.17
C GLU A 146 -1.72 -3.20 -4.62
N ALA A 147 -3.03 -3.27 -4.36
CA ALA A 147 -3.94 -2.16 -4.68
C ALA A 147 -3.85 -1.07 -3.62
N ALA A 148 -4.35 0.12 -3.95
CA ALA A 148 -4.50 1.21 -3.01
C ALA A 148 -5.42 0.82 -1.83
N GLN A 149 -5.20 1.44 -0.67
CA GLN A 149 -6.05 1.24 0.50
C GLN A 149 -7.50 1.64 0.20
N GLY A 150 -8.45 0.76 0.53
CA GLY A 150 -9.89 0.99 0.33
C GLY A 150 -10.45 0.42 -0.98
N VAL A 151 -9.62 -0.12 -1.87
CA VAL A 151 -10.07 -0.78 -3.10
C VAL A 151 -10.37 -2.26 -2.82
N SER A 152 -11.61 -2.68 -3.09
CA SER A 152 -12.03 -4.08 -2.96
C SER A 152 -11.37 -4.95 -4.02
N ARG A 153 -10.63 -5.98 -3.61
CA ARG A 153 -9.92 -6.87 -4.55
C ARG A 153 -10.53 -8.25 -4.63
N LYS A 154 -10.79 -8.72 -5.85
CA LYS A 154 -11.20 -10.10 -6.14
C LYS A 154 -10.24 -10.72 -7.14
N VAL A 155 -9.59 -11.81 -6.76
CA VAL A 155 -8.57 -12.48 -7.57
C VAL A 155 -8.94 -13.93 -7.77
N ALA A 156 -9.19 -14.34 -9.01
CA ALA A 156 -9.33 -15.74 -9.38
C ALA A 156 -8.02 -16.24 -9.99
N LEU A 157 -7.41 -17.25 -9.35
CA LEU A 157 -6.20 -17.91 -9.83
C LEU A 157 -6.57 -19.22 -10.51
N ASP A 158 -5.81 -19.60 -11.53
CA ASP A 158 -5.84 -20.98 -12.02
C ASP A 158 -5.38 -21.96 -10.92
N LEU A 159 -5.95 -23.16 -10.90
CA LEU A 159 -5.58 -24.19 -9.92
C LEU A 159 -4.09 -24.52 -9.90
N SER A 160 -3.41 -24.42 -11.05
CA SER A 160 -1.96 -24.65 -11.13
C SER A 160 -1.15 -23.62 -10.32
N LEU A 161 -1.77 -22.50 -9.94
CA LEU A 161 -1.17 -21.42 -9.17
C LEU A 161 -1.61 -21.42 -7.70
N ALA A 162 -2.11 -22.54 -7.19
CA ALA A 162 -2.62 -22.63 -5.81
C ALA A 162 -1.58 -22.27 -4.72
N GLU A 163 -0.29 -22.40 -5.03
CA GLU A 163 0.81 -22.03 -4.13
C GLU A 163 1.18 -20.54 -4.21
N LEU A 164 0.62 -19.78 -5.15
CA LEU A 164 0.90 -18.36 -5.33
C LEU A 164 0.28 -17.56 -4.18
N SER A 165 1.13 -16.92 -3.37
CA SER A 165 0.68 -16.02 -2.31
C SER A 165 0.24 -14.68 -2.89
N VAL A 166 -1.02 -14.31 -2.67
CA VAL A 166 -1.57 -13.00 -2.99
C VAL A 166 -1.47 -12.13 -1.74
N LYS A 167 -0.75 -11.02 -1.83
CA LYS A 167 -0.50 -10.13 -0.69
C LYS A 167 -1.68 -9.20 -0.37
N GLY A 168 -1.84 -8.93 0.92
CA GLY A 168 -2.83 -8.00 1.48
C GLY A 168 -4.26 -8.53 1.45
N ASP A 169 -5.22 -7.65 1.78
CA ASP A 169 -6.63 -7.99 1.84
C ASP A 169 -7.22 -8.08 0.41
N ALA A 170 -7.46 -9.29 -0.07
CA ALA A 170 -8.03 -9.58 -1.39
C ALA A 170 -8.82 -10.87 -1.32
N GLU A 171 -10.05 -10.93 -1.79
CA GLU A 171 -10.74 -12.21 -1.88
C GLU A 171 -10.09 -13.07 -2.97
N VAL A 172 -9.59 -14.25 -2.60
CA VAL A 172 -8.93 -15.16 -3.56
C VAL A 172 -9.77 -16.41 -3.78
N ARG A 173 -9.97 -16.77 -5.05
CA ARG A 173 -10.59 -18.03 -5.47
C ARG A 173 -9.67 -18.78 -6.42
N LEU A 174 -9.73 -20.11 -6.33
CA LEU A 174 -9.12 -21.00 -7.31
C LEU A 174 -10.19 -21.46 -8.31
N ALA A 175 -9.90 -21.35 -9.61
CA ALA A 175 -10.77 -21.82 -10.67
C ALA A 175 -10.04 -22.78 -11.62
N ARG A 176 -10.80 -23.64 -12.29
CA ARG A 176 -10.31 -24.53 -13.36
C ARG A 176 -10.52 -23.87 -14.71
N ASP A 177 -9.66 -24.22 -15.67
CA ASP A 177 -9.82 -23.89 -17.08
C ASP A 177 -9.99 -22.38 -17.32
N LEU A 178 -9.16 -21.55 -16.66
CA LEU A 178 -9.18 -20.12 -16.90
C LEU A 178 -8.80 -19.87 -18.38
N PRO A 179 -9.64 -19.17 -19.16
CA PRO A 179 -9.38 -19.00 -20.58
C PRO A 179 -8.22 -18.02 -20.84
N THR A 180 -8.05 -17.01 -19.98
CA THR A 180 -7.06 -15.94 -20.17
C THR A 180 -6.76 -15.23 -18.85
N ASN A 181 -5.64 -14.50 -18.81
CA ASN A 181 -5.47 -13.42 -17.84
C ASN A 181 -6.42 -12.27 -18.18
N LEU A 182 -6.92 -11.56 -17.16
CA LEU A 182 -7.82 -10.42 -17.31
C LEU A 182 -7.74 -9.57 -16.05
N ALA A 183 -7.72 -8.25 -16.15
CA ALA A 183 -8.03 -7.37 -15.03
C ALA A 183 -9.10 -6.38 -15.43
N ILE A 184 -9.93 -6.02 -14.46
CA ILE A 184 -10.97 -5.03 -14.57
C ILE A 184 -10.79 -4.09 -13.39
N ALA A 185 -10.63 -2.80 -13.69
CA ALA A 185 -10.68 -1.73 -12.71
C ALA A 185 -12.05 -1.08 -12.75
N ASP A 186 -12.69 -1.06 -11.59
CA ASP A 186 -14.03 -0.56 -11.38
C ASP A 186 -15.02 -1.18 -12.37
N ARG A 187 -15.92 -0.36 -12.95
CA ARG A 187 -16.77 -0.76 -14.08
C ARG A 187 -16.40 -0.04 -15.36
N GLU A 188 -15.15 0.37 -15.52
CA GLU A 188 -14.80 1.35 -16.57
C GLU A 188 -13.79 0.84 -17.58
N MET A 189 -12.84 0.03 -17.12
CA MET A 189 -11.68 -0.35 -17.91
C MET A 189 -11.24 -1.78 -17.61
N ALA A 190 -10.99 -2.53 -18.67
CA ALA A 190 -10.45 -3.88 -18.61
C ALA A 190 -9.13 -3.95 -19.38
N LEU A 191 -8.20 -4.74 -18.87
CA LEU A 191 -6.95 -5.09 -19.52
C LEU A 191 -6.96 -6.58 -19.85
N LEU A 192 -6.92 -6.88 -21.14
CA LEU A 192 -6.81 -8.22 -21.67
C LEU A 192 -5.43 -8.39 -22.32
N PRO A 193 -4.46 -9.02 -21.64
CA PRO A 193 -3.17 -9.33 -22.24
C PRO A 193 -3.33 -10.36 -23.37
N LEU A 194 -2.51 -10.20 -24.39
CA LEU A 194 -2.29 -11.12 -25.50
C LEU A 194 -0.82 -11.56 -25.44
N GLU A 195 -0.36 -12.41 -26.36
CA GLU A 195 1.00 -12.95 -26.33
C GLU A 195 2.09 -11.86 -26.29
N GLN A 196 2.02 -10.89 -27.20
CA GLN A 196 3.02 -9.81 -27.34
C GLN A 196 2.42 -8.41 -27.19
N ASN A 197 1.09 -8.35 -27.07
CA ASN A 197 0.29 -7.13 -27.08
C ASN A 197 -0.64 -7.14 -25.87
N ALA A 198 -1.32 -6.03 -25.62
CA ALA A 198 -2.44 -6.01 -24.68
C ALA A 198 -3.57 -5.14 -25.20
N LEU A 199 -4.80 -5.47 -24.81
CA LEU A 199 -5.97 -4.67 -25.12
C LEU A 199 -6.43 -3.94 -23.87
N ILE A 200 -6.53 -2.62 -23.95
CA ILE A 200 -7.32 -1.82 -23.01
C ILE A 200 -8.72 -1.71 -23.60
N VAL A 201 -9.70 -2.23 -22.88
CA VAL A 201 -11.11 -2.21 -23.27
C VAL A 201 -11.88 -1.32 -22.30
N ARG A 202 -12.58 -0.32 -22.82
CA ARG A 202 -13.45 0.58 -22.06
C ARG A 202 -14.90 0.13 -22.15
N ARG A 203 -15.77 0.74 -21.34
CA ARG A 203 -17.23 0.53 -21.36
C ARG A 203 -17.78 0.40 -22.79
N GLY A 204 -18.54 -0.68 -23.00
CA GLY A 204 -19.11 -1.08 -24.28
C GLY A 204 -19.35 -2.59 -24.30
N ASN A 205 -19.90 -3.11 -25.39
CA ASN A 205 -20.33 -4.52 -25.46
C ASN A 205 -19.20 -5.53 -25.16
N LEU A 206 -17.96 -5.23 -25.57
CA LEU A 206 -16.82 -6.10 -25.28
C LEU A 206 -16.46 -6.06 -23.78
N PHE A 207 -16.51 -4.88 -23.15
CA PHE A 207 -16.30 -4.77 -21.71
C PHE A 207 -17.35 -5.55 -20.94
N ASP A 208 -18.62 -5.43 -21.31
CA ASP A 208 -19.72 -6.17 -20.66
C ASP A 208 -19.54 -7.69 -20.80
N ALA A 209 -19.04 -8.15 -21.94
CA ALA A 209 -18.69 -9.55 -22.15
C ALA A 209 -17.50 -10.01 -21.28
N LEU A 210 -16.48 -9.16 -21.10
CA LEU A 210 -15.35 -9.44 -20.21
C LEU A 210 -15.76 -9.42 -18.73
N GLU A 211 -16.66 -8.53 -18.33
CA GLU A 211 -17.24 -8.51 -16.99
C GLU A 211 -18.04 -9.78 -16.74
N ALA A 212 -18.91 -10.17 -17.68
CA ALA A 212 -19.66 -11.42 -17.60
C ALA A 212 -18.76 -12.67 -17.53
N LEU A 213 -17.65 -12.66 -18.28
CA LEU A 213 -16.63 -13.71 -18.20
C LEU A 213 -16.03 -13.80 -16.80
N PHE A 214 -15.62 -12.66 -16.23
CA PHE A 214 -15.09 -12.62 -14.86
C PHE A 214 -16.10 -13.18 -13.86
N GLU A 215 -17.34 -12.69 -13.86
CA GLU A 215 -18.38 -13.13 -12.93
C GLU A 215 -18.67 -14.62 -13.06
N ALA A 216 -18.70 -15.15 -14.28
CA ALA A 216 -18.90 -16.56 -14.54
C ALA A 216 -17.76 -17.43 -13.98
N VAL A 217 -16.50 -17.00 -14.15
CA VAL A 217 -15.33 -17.69 -13.56
C VAL A 217 -15.36 -17.58 -12.04
N TRP A 218 -15.65 -16.40 -11.51
CA TRP A 218 -15.70 -16.12 -10.07
C TRP A 218 -16.73 -16.98 -9.36
N ALA A 219 -17.94 -17.09 -9.91
CA ALA A 219 -19.02 -17.90 -9.36
C ALA A 219 -18.68 -19.39 -9.27
N ARG A 220 -17.88 -19.91 -10.22
CA ARG A 220 -17.41 -21.30 -10.24
C ARG A 220 -16.16 -21.56 -9.39
N GLY A 221 -15.42 -20.50 -9.06
CA GLY A 221 -14.19 -20.59 -8.28
C GLY A 221 -14.43 -21.05 -6.85
N THR A 222 -13.53 -21.89 -6.33
CA THR A 222 -13.52 -22.30 -4.92
C THR A 222 -12.73 -21.28 -4.11
N PRO A 223 -13.25 -20.74 -3.00
CA PRO A 223 -12.47 -19.88 -2.11
C PRO A 223 -11.15 -20.55 -1.74
N LEU A 224 -10.04 -19.89 -2.07
CA LEU A 224 -8.77 -20.25 -1.47
C LEU A 224 -8.89 -19.80 -0.03
N ALA A 225 -8.83 -20.72 0.93
CA ALA A 225 -8.77 -20.35 2.33
C ALA A 225 -7.52 -19.49 2.50
N GLN A 226 -7.70 -18.17 2.47
CA GLN A 226 -6.69 -17.26 2.91
C GLN A 226 -6.50 -17.58 4.38
N GLU A 227 -5.38 -18.21 4.73
CA GLU A 227 -5.00 -18.21 6.12
C GLU A 227 -5.02 -16.73 6.54
N PRO A 228 -5.80 -16.38 7.56
CA PRO A 228 -6.09 -14.99 7.85
C PRO A 228 -4.78 -14.30 8.19
N ASN A 229 -4.39 -13.40 7.28
CA ASN A 229 -3.72 -12.15 7.53
C ASN A 229 -2.28 -12.25 8.13
N ASP A 230 -1.47 -11.25 7.84
CA ASP A 230 -0.14 -11.04 8.44
C ASP A 230 -0.20 -10.72 9.97
N THR A 231 -1.27 -11.13 10.64
CA THR A 231 -1.44 -11.08 12.09
C THR A 231 -0.90 -12.36 12.71
N ILE A 232 0.23 -12.24 13.41
CA ILE A 232 0.67 -13.27 14.34
C ILE A 232 -0.40 -13.48 15.43
N ASP A 233 -0.74 -14.74 15.69
CA ASP A 233 -1.72 -15.09 16.72
C ASP A 233 -1.10 -14.95 18.13
N MET A 234 -1.92 -15.06 19.19
CA MET A 234 -1.43 -14.96 20.57
C MET A 234 -0.40 -16.04 20.91
N GLN A 235 -0.52 -17.24 20.32
CA GLN A 235 0.42 -18.33 20.56
C GLN A 235 1.76 -18.09 19.86
N ASP A 236 1.76 -17.42 18.70
CA ASP A 236 2.96 -17.00 18.00
C ASP A 236 3.72 -15.91 18.77
N ARG A 237 3.00 -14.97 19.42
CA ARG A 237 3.61 -13.99 20.35
C ARG A 237 4.25 -14.68 21.54
N GLU A 238 3.53 -15.60 22.17
CA GLU A 238 4.03 -16.35 23.32
C GLU A 238 5.24 -17.23 22.93
N LEU A 239 5.19 -17.88 21.76
CA LEU A 239 6.31 -18.62 21.20
C LEU A 239 7.52 -17.70 20.96
N LEU A 240 7.33 -16.53 20.35
CA LEU A 240 8.40 -15.55 20.14
C LEU A 240 9.02 -15.07 21.47
N SER A 241 8.20 -14.76 22.47
CA SER A 241 8.66 -14.38 23.81
C SER A 241 9.52 -15.47 24.45
N LEU A 242 9.13 -16.75 24.32
CA LEU A 242 9.91 -17.89 24.82
C LEU A 242 11.24 -18.08 24.07
N LEU A 243 11.23 -17.93 22.74
CA LEU A 243 12.44 -18.04 21.93
C LEU A 243 13.42 -16.90 22.20
N VAL A 244 12.94 -15.67 22.36
CA VAL A 244 13.76 -14.50 22.74
C VAL A 244 14.30 -14.63 24.16
N ALA A 245 13.56 -15.28 25.07
CA ALA A 245 14.04 -15.65 26.40
C ALA A 245 15.07 -16.80 26.40
N GLY A 246 15.43 -17.34 25.23
CA GLY A 246 16.49 -18.33 25.07
C GLY A 246 16.04 -19.79 25.19
N LEU A 247 14.73 -20.07 25.14
CA LEU A 247 14.24 -21.45 25.15
C LEU A 247 14.46 -22.12 23.79
N THR A 248 14.70 -23.44 23.83
CA THR A 248 14.76 -24.28 22.63
C THR A 248 13.35 -24.59 22.10
N ASP A 249 13.25 -24.94 20.82
CA ASP A 249 11.97 -25.31 20.18
C ASP A 249 11.25 -26.45 20.94
N ASP A 250 12.01 -27.39 21.52
CA ASP A 250 11.47 -28.50 22.32
C ASP A 250 10.91 -28.02 23.67
N ALA A 251 11.61 -27.10 24.34
CA ALA A 251 11.16 -26.53 25.62
C ALA A 251 9.98 -25.57 25.44
N ALA A 252 9.99 -24.76 24.38
CA ALA A 252 8.87 -23.91 24.01
C ALA A 252 7.64 -24.74 23.60
N GLY A 253 7.85 -25.82 22.84
CA GLY A 253 6.80 -26.77 22.47
C GLY A 253 6.15 -27.43 23.68
N ALA A 254 6.95 -27.90 24.65
CA ALA A 254 6.43 -28.47 25.89
C ALA A 254 5.56 -27.46 26.68
N ARG A 255 5.96 -26.18 26.73
CA ARG A 255 5.24 -25.13 27.46
C ARG A 255 3.94 -24.70 26.78
N LEU A 256 3.92 -24.71 25.45
CA LEU A 256 2.75 -24.34 24.64
C LEU A 256 1.87 -25.53 24.26
N ASN A 257 2.17 -26.73 24.77
CA ASN A 257 1.49 -27.98 24.45
C ASN A 257 1.49 -28.28 22.93
N MET A 258 2.62 -28.02 22.26
CA MET A 258 2.84 -28.21 20.82
C MET A 258 3.92 -29.24 20.53
N SER A 259 3.75 -30.01 19.45
CA SER A 259 4.81 -30.91 18.98
C SER A 259 5.97 -30.13 18.36
N ARG A 260 7.19 -30.68 18.42
CA ARG A 260 8.40 -30.09 17.80
C ARG A 260 8.20 -29.70 16.33
N ARG A 261 7.48 -30.54 15.56
CA ARG A 261 7.13 -30.28 14.16
C ARG A 261 6.24 -29.04 14.01
N THR A 262 5.31 -28.83 14.93
CA THR A 262 4.40 -27.67 14.93
C THR A 262 5.16 -26.38 15.26
N VAL A 263 6.07 -26.44 16.24
CA VAL A 263 6.95 -25.32 16.59
C VAL A 263 7.84 -24.95 15.41
N ALA A 264 8.51 -25.92 14.79
CA ALA A 264 9.36 -25.67 13.62
C ALA A 264 8.60 -25.02 12.46
N ARG A 265 7.37 -25.49 12.17
CA ARG A 265 6.50 -24.91 11.14
C ARG A 265 6.12 -23.46 11.46
N ARG A 266 5.74 -23.17 12.71
CA ARG A 266 5.37 -21.81 13.15
C ARG A 266 6.57 -20.86 13.11
N VAL A 267 7.74 -21.28 13.57
CA VAL A 267 8.98 -20.47 13.49
C VAL A 267 9.35 -20.17 12.03
N GLN A 268 9.29 -21.17 11.15
CA GLN A 268 9.55 -20.96 9.72
C GLN A 268 8.55 -19.97 9.10
N ARG A 269 7.25 -20.08 9.45
CA ARG A 269 6.23 -19.11 9.04
C ARG A 269 6.57 -17.70 9.52
N LEU A 270 6.91 -17.53 10.80
CA LEU A 270 7.28 -16.23 11.37
C LEU A 270 8.53 -15.62 10.71
N MET A 271 9.51 -16.45 10.33
CA MET A 271 10.67 -16.02 9.55
C MET A 271 10.28 -15.55 8.14
N MET A 272 9.36 -16.24 7.48
CA MET A 272 8.85 -15.82 6.16
C MET A 272 8.08 -14.50 6.24
N VAL A 273 7.21 -14.33 7.25
CA VAL A 273 6.42 -13.10 7.46
C VAL A 273 7.32 -11.90 7.79
N THR A 274 8.40 -12.11 8.56
CA THR A 274 9.32 -11.02 8.96
C THR A 274 10.45 -10.75 7.97
N GLY A 275 10.71 -11.66 7.02
CA GLY A 275 11.91 -11.66 6.19
C GLY A 275 13.19 -12.01 6.97
N ALA A 276 13.06 -12.64 8.14
CA ALA A 276 14.21 -13.02 8.96
C ALA A 276 14.89 -14.27 8.40
N HIS A 277 16.21 -14.23 8.28
CA HIS A 277 17.04 -15.35 7.80
C HIS A 277 17.74 -16.09 8.95
N SER A 278 17.59 -15.60 10.19
CA SER A 278 18.07 -16.26 11.40
C SER A 278 17.12 -16.03 12.58
N ARG A 279 17.20 -16.90 13.59
CA ARG A 279 16.41 -16.75 14.84
C ARG A 279 16.71 -15.44 15.56
N LEU A 280 17.96 -14.97 15.50
CA LEU A 280 18.39 -13.70 16.07
C LEU A 280 17.72 -12.51 15.35
N GLN A 281 17.64 -12.56 14.01
CA GLN A 281 16.92 -11.55 13.23
C GLN A 281 15.41 -11.61 13.49
N LEU A 282 14.84 -12.81 13.67
CA LEU A 282 13.44 -12.98 14.01
C LEU A 282 13.11 -12.30 15.35
N GLY A 283 13.97 -12.45 16.36
CA GLY A 283 13.82 -11.77 17.65
C GLY A 283 13.94 -10.25 17.56
N TRP A 284 14.85 -9.73 16.73
CA TRP A 284 14.97 -8.28 16.47
C TRP A 284 13.69 -7.72 15.83
N TRP A 285 13.18 -8.38 14.80
CA TRP A 285 11.93 -7.99 14.13
C TRP A 285 10.69 -8.10 15.02
N ALA A 286 10.64 -9.09 15.90
CA ALA A 286 9.56 -9.23 16.87
C ALA A 286 9.54 -8.05 17.87
N ARG A 287 10.71 -7.51 18.24
CA ARG A 287 10.80 -6.31 19.07
C ARG A 287 10.39 -5.04 18.32
N GLU A 288 10.86 -4.88 17.08
CA GLU A 288 10.55 -3.70 16.24
C GLU A 288 9.05 -3.58 15.93
N ARG A 289 8.35 -4.72 15.83
CA ARG A 289 6.91 -4.80 15.52
C ARG A 289 6.00 -4.92 16.75
N ASP A 290 6.56 -4.80 17.96
CA ASP A 290 5.84 -4.92 19.24
C ASP A 290 5.07 -6.25 19.40
N TRP A 291 5.73 -7.34 19.01
CA TRP A 291 5.18 -8.70 19.01
C TRP A 291 5.53 -9.51 20.27
N LEU A 292 6.33 -8.93 21.16
CA LEU A 292 6.72 -9.53 22.42
C LEU A 292 5.71 -9.13 23.50
N SER A 293 5.28 -10.11 24.27
CA SER A 293 4.33 -9.96 25.39
C SER A 293 4.97 -9.45 26.68
#